data_AF-T1BDS5-F1
#
_entry.id   AF-T1BDS5-F1
#
_cell.length_a   1.000
_cell.length_b   1.000
_cell.length_c   1.000
_cell.angle_alpha   90.00
_cell.angle_beta   90.00
_cell.angle_gamma   90.00
#
_symmetry.space_group_name_H-M   'P 1'
#
loop_
_entity.id
_entity.type
_entity.pdbx_description
1 polymer ?
#
loop_
_entity_poly.entity_id
_entity_poly.type
_entity_poly.pdbx_seq_one_letter_code
_entity_poly.pdbx_strand_id
1 'polypeptide(L)'
;MTPPGHESVFTFKAMRAGLYIYHCATPPVPMHIANGMYGLILVEPPQGLPKADREYYVVQGDFYTTGAYHAPGLQTFDMQKLLLEQPTYVLFNGREGSLTGANALTAKVGDTVRLFVGDGGPNLVSSFHVIGQIFDTSTSRAAR
;
A
#
# COMPACT_ATOMS: atom_id res chain seq x y z
N MET A 1 -15.12 13.87 9.45
CA MET A 1 -13.81 14.55 9.31
C MET A 1 -13.31 14.87 10.71
N THR A 2 -12.03 14.65 10.98
CA THR A 2 -11.41 14.95 12.27
C THR A 2 -10.50 16.16 12.09
N PRO A 3 -10.87 17.35 12.60
CA PRO A 3 -10.05 18.55 12.45
C PRO A 3 -8.67 18.40 13.12
N PRO A 4 -7.67 19.22 12.74
CA PRO A 4 -6.39 19.26 13.46
C PRO A 4 -6.60 19.49 14.96
N GLY A 5 -5.86 18.75 15.79
CA GLY A 5 -5.97 18.83 17.25
C GLY A 5 -7.24 18.22 17.86
N HIS A 6 -8.06 17.53 17.07
CA HIS A 6 -9.28 16.86 17.54
C HIS A 6 -9.18 15.34 17.39
N GLU A 7 -10.09 14.63 18.06
CA GLU A 7 -10.23 13.18 18.01
C GLU A 7 -11.64 12.81 17.52
N SER A 8 -11.77 11.69 16.81
CA SER A 8 -13.06 11.11 16.47
C SER A 8 -13.03 9.63 16.78
N VAL A 9 -14.06 9.15 17.49
CA VAL A 9 -14.18 7.76 17.92
C VAL A 9 -15.39 7.15 17.25
N PHE A 10 -15.23 5.93 16.75
CA PHE A 10 -16.33 5.14 16.19
C PHE A 10 -16.13 3.67 16.53
N THR A 11 -17.21 2.89 16.46
CA THR A 11 -17.20 1.45 16.70
C THR A 11 -17.76 0.74 15.47
N PHE A 12 -17.11 -0.34 15.06
CA PHE A 12 -17.61 -1.22 14.01
C PHE A 12 -17.33 -2.68 14.39
N LYS A 13 -18.08 -3.60 13.77
CA LYS A 13 -17.81 -5.04 13.86
C LYS A 13 -17.22 -5.50 12.54
N ALA A 14 -16.05 -6.15 12.59
CA ALA A 14 -15.40 -6.72 11.42
C ALA A 14 -16.13 -8.01 11.01
N MET A 15 -17.07 -7.89 10.07
CA MET A 15 -18.00 -8.98 9.73
C MET A 15 -17.46 -9.98 8.70
N ARG A 16 -16.38 -9.64 7.97
CA ARG A 16 -15.86 -10.45 6.87
C ARG A 16 -14.35 -10.54 6.96
N ALA A 17 -13.84 -11.75 6.81
CA ALA A 17 -12.41 -12.00 6.76
C ALA A 17 -11.82 -11.55 5.42
N GLY A 18 -10.61 -11.02 5.44
CA GLY A 18 -9.92 -10.53 4.26
C GLY A 18 -8.84 -9.51 4.57
N LEU A 19 -8.12 -9.14 3.51
CA LEU A 19 -7.16 -8.05 3.53
C LEU A 19 -7.79 -6.85 2.82
N TYR A 20 -7.97 -5.74 3.53
CA TYR A 20 -8.68 -4.56 3.05
C TYR A 20 -7.76 -3.34 3.05
N ILE A 21 -7.84 -2.54 1.98
CA ILE A 21 -7.27 -1.19 1.99
C ILE A 21 -8.14 -0.29 2.87
N TYR A 22 -7.50 0.50 3.73
CA TYR A 22 -8.10 1.71 4.31
C TYR A 22 -7.38 2.93 3.75
N HIS A 23 -8.10 4.05 3.63
CA HIS A 23 -7.51 5.32 3.20
C HIS A 23 -8.28 6.51 3.75
N CYS A 24 -7.70 7.70 3.67
CA CYS A 24 -8.40 8.93 3.99
C CYS A 24 -9.53 9.20 2.99
N ALA A 25 -10.66 9.71 3.48
CA ALA A 25 -11.83 10.05 2.67
C ALA A 25 -12.22 11.54 2.77
N THR A 26 -11.28 12.41 3.18
CA THR A 26 -11.47 13.87 3.17
C THR A 26 -11.31 14.42 1.75
N PRO A 27 -12.23 15.25 1.24
CA PRO A 27 -12.08 15.90 -0.06
C PRO A 27 -10.89 16.90 -0.10
N PRO A 28 -10.12 16.98 -1.20
CA PRO A 28 -10.16 16.13 -2.39
C PRO A 28 -9.55 14.74 -2.14
N VAL A 29 -10.38 13.69 -2.17
CA VAL A 29 -9.97 12.33 -1.74
C VAL A 29 -8.71 11.83 -2.46
N PRO A 30 -8.59 11.93 -3.80
CA PRO A 30 -7.39 11.46 -4.51
C PRO A 30 -6.10 12.16 -4.07
N MET A 31 -6.15 13.43 -3.67
CA MET A 31 -4.97 14.16 -3.17
C MET A 31 -4.51 13.62 -1.82
N HIS A 32 -5.44 13.31 -0.91
CA HIS A 32 -5.10 12.72 0.38
C HIS A 32 -4.48 11.32 0.20
N ILE A 33 -5.02 10.52 -0.72
CA ILE A 33 -4.46 9.21 -1.08
C ILE A 33 -3.06 9.36 -1.69
N ALA A 34 -2.89 10.23 -2.69
CA ALA A 34 -1.61 10.50 -3.35
C ALA A 34 -0.51 11.00 -2.38
N ASN A 35 -0.90 11.65 -1.29
CA ASN A 35 0.01 12.06 -0.22
C ASN A 35 0.33 10.94 0.79
N GLY A 36 -0.10 9.70 0.52
CA GLY A 36 0.27 8.51 1.30
C GLY A 36 -0.72 8.12 2.38
N MET A 37 -1.94 8.68 2.43
CA MET A 37 -2.92 8.36 3.48
C MET A 37 -3.69 7.06 3.17
N TYR A 38 -2.99 5.94 3.14
CA TYR A 38 -3.53 4.60 2.92
C TYR A 38 -2.79 3.54 3.74
N GLY A 39 -3.41 2.36 3.91
CA GLY A 39 -2.77 1.19 4.48
C GLY A 39 -3.66 -0.05 4.40
N LEU A 40 -3.26 -1.12 5.09
CA LEU A 40 -4.02 -2.38 5.11
C LEU A 40 -4.55 -2.70 6.51
N ILE A 41 -5.77 -3.25 6.56
CA ILE A 41 -6.32 -3.96 7.71
C ILE A 41 -6.52 -5.43 7.31
N LEU A 42 -5.95 -6.34 8.10
CA LEU A 42 -6.23 -7.76 8.02
C LEU A 42 -7.33 -8.10 9.01
N VAL A 43 -8.41 -8.69 8.51
CA VAL A 43 -9.43 -9.37 9.31
C VAL A 43 -9.22 -10.86 9.11
N GLU A 44 -8.65 -11.53 10.11
CA GLU A 44 -8.43 -12.96 10.03
C GLU A 44 -9.75 -13.74 10.05
N PRO A 45 -9.81 -14.88 9.35
CA PRO A 45 -10.93 -15.81 9.53
C PRO A 45 -10.86 -16.42 10.94
N PRO A 46 -11.96 -16.98 11.48
CA PRO A 46 -11.98 -17.50 12.86
C PRO A 46 -10.92 -18.56 13.17
N GLN A 47 -10.52 -19.34 12.17
CA GLN A 47 -9.46 -20.36 12.28
C GLN A 47 -8.03 -19.81 12.15
N GLY A 48 -7.88 -18.52 11.86
CA GLY A 48 -6.62 -17.87 11.54
C GLY A 48 -6.10 -18.17 10.13
N LEU A 49 -4.99 -17.53 9.76
CA LEU A 49 -4.29 -17.84 8.52
C LEU A 49 -3.39 -19.08 8.68
N PRO A 50 -3.07 -19.81 7.60
CA PRO A 50 -2.01 -20.82 7.63
C PRO A 50 -0.71 -20.22 8.16
N LYS A 51 0.10 -20.98 8.89
CA LYS A 51 1.39 -20.46 9.38
C LYS A 51 2.31 -20.15 8.21
N ALA A 52 3.06 -19.06 8.33
CA ALA A 52 4.17 -18.70 7.47
C ALA A 52 5.39 -18.39 8.37
N ASP A 53 6.60 -18.66 7.90
CA ASP A 53 7.82 -18.34 8.65
C ASP A 53 8.09 -16.83 8.65
N ARG A 54 7.66 -16.14 7.58
CA ARG A 54 7.78 -14.69 7.41
C ARG A 54 6.50 -14.09 6.85
N GLU A 55 6.08 -12.96 7.40
CA GLU A 55 4.99 -12.16 6.88
C GLU A 55 5.47 -10.72 6.64
N TYR A 56 5.16 -10.15 5.48
CA TYR A 56 5.55 -8.80 5.11
C TYR A 56 4.38 -7.94 4.65
N TYR A 57 4.48 -6.64 4.94
CA TYR A 57 3.54 -5.63 4.52
C TYR A 57 4.15 -4.79 3.39
N VAL A 58 3.49 -4.78 2.24
CA VAL A 58 3.95 -4.05 1.05
C VAL A 58 2.75 -3.35 0.41
N VAL A 59 2.80 -2.04 0.26
CA VAL A 59 1.74 -1.28 -0.43
C VAL A 59 2.36 -0.41 -1.51
N GLN A 60 1.83 -0.55 -2.73
CA GLN A 60 2.17 0.32 -3.85
C GLN A 60 1.38 1.64 -3.75
N GLY A 61 1.99 2.74 -4.19
CA GLY A 61 1.27 3.96 -4.51
C GLY A 61 1.92 4.73 -5.65
N ASP A 62 1.11 5.47 -6.38
CA ASP A 62 1.51 6.41 -7.44
C ASP A 62 1.50 7.86 -6.92
N PHE A 63 2.62 8.56 -7.12
CA PHE A 63 2.89 9.87 -6.53
C PHE A 63 3.15 10.93 -7.61
N TYR A 64 2.64 12.13 -7.37
CA TYR A 64 2.52 13.19 -8.38
C TYR A 64 3.24 14.45 -7.89
N THR A 65 4.48 14.64 -8.32
CA THR A 65 5.31 15.78 -7.93
C THR A 65 5.36 16.83 -9.03
N THR A 66 5.55 18.10 -8.68
CA THR A 66 5.74 19.18 -9.68
C THR A 66 7.02 18.98 -10.50
N GLY A 67 8.14 18.68 -9.84
CA GLY A 67 9.39 18.33 -10.52
C GLY A 67 9.33 17.00 -11.28
N ALA A 68 10.34 16.78 -12.12
CA ALA A 68 10.58 15.51 -12.77
C ALA A 68 11.12 14.47 -11.77
N TYR A 69 11.15 13.20 -12.18
CA TYR A 69 11.78 12.13 -11.40
C TYR A 69 13.26 12.49 -11.13
N HIS A 70 13.69 12.34 -9.86
CA HIS A 70 14.99 12.78 -9.32
C HIS A 70 15.27 14.28 -9.32
N ALA A 71 14.26 15.13 -9.55
CA ALA A 71 14.45 16.57 -9.34
C ALA A 71 14.82 16.83 -7.87
N PRO A 72 15.92 17.56 -7.59
CA PRO A 72 16.39 17.77 -6.23
C PRO A 72 15.46 18.70 -5.45
N GLY A 73 15.57 18.66 -4.12
CA GLY A 73 14.83 19.55 -3.22
C GLY A 73 13.45 19.02 -2.84
N LEU A 74 12.72 19.85 -2.09
CA LEU A 74 11.36 19.53 -1.65
C LEU A 74 10.40 19.62 -2.82
N GLN A 75 9.85 18.48 -3.23
CA GLN A 75 8.84 18.39 -4.27
C GLN A 75 7.45 18.66 -3.70
N THR A 76 6.69 19.52 -4.38
CA THR A 76 5.28 19.77 -4.07
C THR A 76 4.37 18.86 -4.89
N PHE A 77 3.14 18.66 -4.41
CA PHE A 77 2.13 17.85 -5.11
C PHE A 77 1.62 18.55 -6.39
N ASP A 78 1.42 17.78 -7.46
CA ASP A 78 0.87 18.24 -8.75
C ASP A 78 -0.50 17.62 -9.05
N MET A 79 -1.54 18.46 -8.93
CA MET A 79 -2.93 18.04 -9.16
C MET A 79 -3.22 17.71 -10.63
N GLN A 80 -2.56 18.37 -11.59
CA GLN A 80 -2.81 18.13 -13.01
C GLN A 80 -2.27 16.78 -13.42
N LYS A 81 -1.05 16.44 -12.97
CA LYS A 81 -0.47 15.11 -13.19
C LYS A 81 -1.32 14.00 -12.57
N LEU A 82 -1.87 14.24 -11.37
CA LEU A 82 -2.81 13.31 -10.73
C LEU A 82 -4.04 13.06 -11.62
N LEU A 83 -4.70 14.12 -12.08
CA LEU A 83 -5.94 14.00 -12.86
C LEU A 83 -5.73 13.34 -14.24
N LEU A 84 -4.52 13.48 -14.78
CA LEU A 84 -4.12 12.86 -16.04
C LEU A 84 -3.51 11.47 -15.87
N GLU A 85 -3.43 10.95 -14.63
CA GLU A 85 -2.81 9.67 -14.29
C GLU A 85 -1.34 9.56 -14.77
N GLN A 86 -0.60 10.66 -14.64
CA GLN A 86 0.82 10.77 -15.03
C GLN A 86 1.73 10.87 -13.78
N PRO A 87 1.93 9.79 -13.02
CA PRO A 87 2.75 9.84 -11.82
C PRO A 87 4.22 10.08 -12.14
N THR A 88 4.89 10.77 -11.23
CA THR A 88 6.34 10.96 -11.29
C THR A 88 7.07 9.82 -10.59
N TYR A 89 6.44 9.19 -9.61
CA TYR A 89 6.97 8.02 -8.92
C TYR A 89 5.88 6.95 -8.76
N VAL A 90 6.27 5.69 -8.87
CA VAL A 90 5.47 4.54 -8.44
C VAL A 90 6.33 3.77 -7.45
N LEU A 91 5.86 3.68 -6.20
CA LEU A 91 6.70 3.29 -5.07
C LEU A 91 6.03 2.21 -4.24
N PHE A 92 6.83 1.27 -3.75
CA PHE A 92 6.44 0.46 -2.60
C PHE A 92 6.81 1.21 -1.32
N ASN A 93 5.91 1.21 -0.32
CA ASN A 93 6.15 1.73 1.03
C ASN A 93 6.70 3.19 1.06
N GLY A 94 6.19 4.04 0.16
CA GLY A 94 6.22 5.50 0.27
C GLY A 94 7.54 6.22 -0.06
N ARG A 95 8.63 5.50 -0.38
CA ARG A 95 9.87 6.12 -0.87
C ARG A 95 10.63 5.18 -1.81
N GLU A 96 11.42 5.77 -2.69
CA GLU A 96 12.37 4.99 -3.48
C GLU A 96 13.41 4.30 -2.55
N GLY A 97 13.71 3.04 -2.85
CA GLY A 97 14.62 2.24 -2.03
C GLY A 97 14.09 1.84 -0.65
N SER A 98 12.79 2.05 -0.36
CA SER A 98 12.14 1.71 0.91
C SER A 98 12.38 0.26 1.36
N LEU A 99 12.42 -0.68 0.41
CA LEU A 99 12.56 -2.11 0.60
C LEU A 99 13.85 -2.67 -0.03
N THR A 100 14.91 -1.86 -0.04
CA THR A 100 16.20 -2.22 -0.66
C THR A 100 17.37 -2.01 0.30
N GLY A 101 18.54 -2.56 -0.04
CA GLY A 101 19.76 -2.44 0.76
C GLY A 101 19.56 -2.97 2.18
N ALA A 102 19.89 -2.16 3.19
CA ALA A 102 19.70 -2.52 4.59
C ALA A 102 18.22 -2.72 5.00
N ASN A 103 17.26 -2.21 4.20
CA ASN A 103 15.82 -2.38 4.44
C ASN A 103 15.21 -3.52 3.61
N ALA A 104 16.03 -4.33 2.94
CA ALA A 104 15.53 -5.42 2.11
C ALA A 104 14.76 -6.45 2.95
N LEU A 105 13.71 -7.01 2.35
CA LEU A 105 13.00 -8.16 2.92
C LEU A 105 13.95 -9.37 2.95
N THR A 106 13.94 -10.16 4.04
CA THR A 106 14.91 -11.24 4.26
C THR A 106 14.23 -12.57 4.57
N ALA A 107 14.60 -13.62 3.86
CA ALA A 107 14.14 -14.97 4.14
C ALA A 107 15.33 -15.94 4.06
N LYS A 108 15.22 -17.09 4.70
CA LYS A 108 16.18 -18.19 4.56
C LYS A 108 15.67 -19.19 3.54
N VAL A 109 16.60 -19.97 2.96
CA VAL A 109 16.22 -21.12 2.13
C VAL A 109 15.36 -22.06 2.98
N GLY A 110 14.17 -22.39 2.47
CA GLY A 110 13.19 -23.22 3.16
C GLY A 110 12.10 -22.44 3.92
N ASP A 111 12.25 -21.12 4.12
CA ASP A 111 11.20 -20.30 4.74
C ASP A 111 9.98 -20.18 3.81
N THR A 112 8.78 -20.30 4.37
CA THR A 112 7.53 -19.89 3.74
C THR A 112 7.28 -18.39 3.97
N VAL A 113 7.05 -17.65 2.89
CA VAL A 113 6.86 -16.19 2.94
C VAL A 113 5.45 -15.82 2.51
N ARG A 114 4.76 -15.03 3.32
CA ARG A 114 3.49 -14.37 2.98
C ARG A 114 3.70 -12.87 2.78
N LEU A 115 3.23 -12.36 1.66
CA LEU A 115 3.19 -10.93 1.37
C LEU A 115 1.76 -10.44 1.44
N PHE A 116 1.48 -9.51 2.34
CA PHE A 116 0.26 -8.71 2.34
C PHE A 116 0.48 -7.52 1.41
N VAL A 117 0.05 -7.69 0.16
CA VAL A 117 0.25 -6.71 -0.90
C VAL A 117 -1.00 -5.89 -1.10
N GLY A 118 -0.87 -4.57 -0.92
CA GLY A 118 -1.90 -3.59 -1.21
C GLY A 118 -1.53 -2.73 -2.40
N ASP A 119 -2.54 -2.16 -3.04
CA ASP A 119 -2.38 -1.08 -4.00
C ASP A 119 -3.20 0.11 -3.49
N GLY A 120 -2.51 1.11 -2.96
CA GLY A 120 -3.13 2.33 -2.46
C GLY A 120 -3.53 3.28 -3.59
N GLY A 121 -2.99 3.06 -4.81
CA GLY A 121 -3.19 3.96 -5.94
C GLY A 121 -2.59 5.36 -5.69
N PRO A 122 -3.29 6.45 -6.08
CA PRO A 122 -4.74 6.49 -6.32
C PRO A 122 -5.23 5.93 -7.65
N ASN A 123 -4.39 5.84 -8.70
CA ASN A 123 -4.91 5.59 -10.06
C ASN A 123 -4.40 4.29 -10.69
N LEU A 124 -3.14 3.90 -10.45
CA LEU A 124 -2.55 2.79 -11.17
C LEU A 124 -3.01 1.43 -10.64
N VAL A 125 -2.90 0.42 -11.50
CA VAL A 125 -3.10 -0.99 -11.15
C VAL A 125 -1.76 -1.70 -11.18
N SER A 126 -1.38 -2.32 -10.07
CA SER A 126 -0.15 -3.12 -9.99
C SER A 126 -0.27 -4.45 -10.73
N SER A 127 0.61 -4.66 -11.71
CA SER A 127 0.93 -6.01 -12.23
C SER A 127 2.01 -6.63 -11.34
N PHE A 128 1.65 -6.92 -10.08
CA PHE A 128 2.60 -7.30 -9.05
C PHE A 128 3.33 -8.61 -9.39
N HIS A 129 4.67 -8.56 -9.32
CA HIS A 129 5.55 -9.67 -9.64
C HIS A 129 6.80 -9.66 -8.75
N VAL A 130 7.28 -10.84 -8.37
CA VAL A 130 8.55 -11.04 -7.67
C VAL A 130 9.52 -11.75 -8.62
N ILE A 131 10.56 -11.05 -9.04
CA ILE A 131 11.55 -11.57 -9.99
C ILE A 131 12.22 -12.83 -9.44
N GLY A 132 12.26 -13.89 -10.24
CA GLY A 132 12.90 -15.16 -9.88
C GLY A 132 12.06 -16.06 -8.97
N GLN A 133 10.80 -15.71 -8.72
CA GLN A 133 9.86 -16.51 -7.92
C GLN A 133 8.55 -16.74 -8.67
N ILE A 134 7.82 -17.77 -8.24
CA ILE A 134 6.45 -18.07 -8.67
C ILE A 134 5.61 -18.07 -7.41
N PHE A 135 4.42 -17.47 -7.46
CA PHE A 135 3.50 -17.53 -6.32
C PHE A 135 2.89 -18.93 -6.22
N ASP A 136 3.25 -19.68 -5.17
CA ASP A 136 2.62 -20.98 -4.87
C ASP A 136 1.11 -20.85 -4.68
N THR A 137 0.69 -19.75 -4.04
CA THR A 137 -0.72 -19.38 -3.85
C THR A 137 -0.90 -17.89 -4.03
N SER A 138 -2.02 -17.49 -4.63
CA SER A 138 -2.42 -16.09 -4.75
C SER A 138 -3.90 -15.95 -4.41
N THR A 139 -4.23 -15.11 -3.43
CA THR A 139 -5.62 -14.86 -3.04
C THR A 139 -6.11 -13.56 -3.67
N SER A 140 -6.79 -13.67 -4.81
CA SER A 140 -7.46 -12.53 -5.45
C SER A 140 -8.90 -12.43 -4.93
N ARG A 141 -9.19 -11.39 -4.14
CA ARG A 141 -10.44 -11.04 -3.41
C ARG A 141 -10.40 -11.39 -1.92
N ALA A 142 -10.71 -10.41 -1.07
CA ALA A 142 -11.12 -10.66 0.31
C ALA A 142 -12.19 -11.77 0.29
N ALA A 143 -11.97 -12.82 1.10
CA ALA A 143 -12.74 -14.05 1.08
C ALA A 143 -14.25 -13.76 0.99
N ARG A 144 -14.94 -14.44 0.06
CA ARG A 144 -16.41 -14.43 0.02
C ARG A 144 -16.96 -15.20 1.21
#